data_AF-A0A6G8QTN2-F1
#
_entry.id   AF-A0A6G8QTN2-F1
#
_cell.length_a   1.000
_cell.length_b   1.000
_cell.length_c   1.000
_cell.angle_alpha   90.00
_cell.angle_beta   90.00
_cell.angle_gamma   90.00
#
_symmetry.space_group_name_H-M   'P 1'
#
loop_
_entity.id
_entity.type
_entity.pdbx_description
1 polymer ?
#
loop_
_entity_poly.entity_id
_entity_poly.type
_entity_poly.pdbx_seq_one_letter_code
_entity_poly.pdbx_strand_id
1 'polypeptide(L)'
;VRAALAIHLINPSKYLEFYYAALNHKQQFNDESILSIVKSIEVSEEDFKNSLSKNSDTIDKMIESTRNLANKLNIRGTPALIIGDT
;
A
#
# COMPACT_ATOMS: atom_id res chain seq x y z
N VAL A 1 2.86 -3.87 -0.54
CA VAL A 1 2.74 -2.55 -1.23
C VAL A 1 1.48 -2.47 -2.09
N ARG A 2 1.29 -3.34 -3.09
CA ARG A 2 0.09 -3.33 -3.96
C ARG A 2 -1.24 -3.31 -3.20
N ALA A 3 -1.36 -4.13 -2.14
CA ALA A 3 -2.55 -4.19 -1.29
C ALA A 3 -2.95 -2.84 -0.70
N ALA A 4 -2.00 -2.06 -0.15
CA ALA A 4 -2.29 -0.76 0.44
C ALA A 4 -2.83 0.23 -0.61
N LEU A 5 -2.27 0.21 -1.83
CA LEU A 5 -2.75 1.05 -2.92
C LEU A 5 -4.13 0.60 -3.42
N ALA A 6 -4.39 -0.72 -3.48
CA ALA A 6 -5.72 -1.23 -3.81
C ALA A 6 -6.79 -0.77 -2.82
N ILE A 7 -6.46 -0.74 -1.51
CA ILE A 7 -7.35 -0.19 -0.47
C ILE A 7 -7.57 1.31 -0.66
N HIS A 8 -6.51 2.07 -0.92
CA HIS A 8 -6.61 3.50 -1.19
C HIS A 8 -7.55 3.80 -2.38
N LEU A 9 -7.47 3.00 -3.45
CA LEU A 9 -8.30 3.14 -4.63
C LEU A 9 -9.77 2.73 -4.41
N ILE A 10 -10.06 1.90 -3.41
CA ILE A 10 -11.45 1.61 -2.98
C ILE A 10 -11.97 2.77 -2.12
N ASN A 11 -11.24 3.10 -1.06
CA ASN A 11 -11.60 4.12 -0.10
C ASN A 11 -10.33 4.73 0.53
N PRO A 12 -9.97 5.97 0.16
CA PRO A 12 -8.78 6.65 0.70
C PRO A 12 -8.75 6.72 2.23
N SER A 13 -9.91 6.81 2.88
CA SER A 13 -10.05 6.85 4.34
C SER A 13 -9.51 5.57 5.02
N LYS A 14 -9.66 4.42 4.36
CA LYS A 14 -9.25 3.10 4.86
C LYS A 14 -7.76 2.81 4.67
N TYR A 15 -7.06 3.64 3.89
CA TYR A 15 -5.62 3.47 3.64
C TYR A 15 -4.81 3.52 4.94
N LEU A 16 -5.06 4.50 5.82
CA LEU A 16 -4.30 4.62 7.06
C LEU A 16 -4.58 3.47 8.02
N GLU A 17 -5.82 3.00 8.12
CA GLU A 17 -6.17 1.81 8.90
C GLU A 17 -5.39 0.58 8.40
N PHE A 18 -5.39 0.34 7.07
CA PHE A 18 -4.60 -0.73 6.47
C PHE A 18 -3.09 -0.55 6.73
N TYR A 19 -2.57 0.66 6.57
CA TYR A 19 -1.17 0.99 6.73
C TYR A 19 -0.68 0.67 8.16
N TYR A 20 -1.41 1.12 9.18
CA TYR A 20 -1.04 0.82 10.57
C TYR A 20 -1.18 -0.65 10.91
N ALA A 21 -2.22 -1.33 10.43
CA ALA A 21 -2.38 -2.77 10.62
C ALA A 21 -1.23 -3.56 9.96
N ALA A 22 -0.81 -3.17 8.76
CA ALA A 22 0.33 -3.75 8.07
C ALA A 22 1.66 -3.47 8.80
N LEU A 23 1.89 -2.25 9.27
CA LEU A 23 3.11 -1.93 10.04
C LEU A 23 3.22 -2.73 11.33
N ASN A 24 2.09 -3.00 12.00
CA ASN A 24 2.04 -3.76 13.24
C ASN A 24 2.15 -5.28 13.02
N HIS A 25 2.05 -5.75 11.77
CA HIS A 25 2.22 -7.16 11.43
C HIS A 25 3.69 -7.56 11.49
N LYS A 26 4.02 -8.55 12.34
CA LYS A 26 5.41 -8.93 12.64
C LYS A 26 5.95 -10.03 11.72
N GLN A 27 5.09 -10.82 11.08
CA GLN A 27 5.51 -11.90 10.20
C GLN A 27 5.69 -11.41 8.76
N GLN A 28 6.28 -12.28 7.92
CA GLN A 28 6.28 -12.05 6.49
C GLN A 28 4.85 -12.13 5.96
N PHE A 29 4.47 -11.16 5.11
CA PHE A 29 3.17 -11.16 4.47
C PHE A 29 3.01 -12.34 3.50
N ASN A 30 1.85 -12.97 3.59
CA ASN A 30 1.27 -13.89 2.62
C ASN A 30 -0.19 -13.47 2.32
N ASP A 31 -0.84 -14.12 1.36
CA ASP A 31 -2.21 -13.77 0.95
C ASP A 31 -3.21 -13.85 2.10
N GLU A 32 -3.08 -14.83 2.99
CA GLU A 32 -3.96 -15.00 4.16
C GLU A 32 -3.82 -13.85 5.16
N SER A 33 -2.59 -13.46 5.49
CA SER A 33 -2.29 -12.34 6.40
C SER A 33 -2.80 -11.00 5.84
N ILE A 34 -2.67 -10.80 4.53
CA ILE A 34 -3.17 -9.59 3.85
C ILE A 34 -4.69 -9.59 3.92
N LEU A 35 -5.35 -10.69 3.55
CA LEU A 35 -6.81 -10.79 3.60
C LEU A 35 -7.37 -10.65 5.02
N SER A 36 -6.65 -11.13 6.03
CA SER A 36 -7.01 -10.93 7.43
C SER A 36 -7.03 -9.44 7.80
N ILE A 37 -6.03 -8.66 7.37
CA ILE A 37 -5.98 -7.21 7.60
C ILE A 37 -7.09 -6.49 6.82
N VAL A 38 -7.33 -6.88 5.56
CA VAL A 38 -8.41 -6.31 4.72
C VAL A 38 -9.77 -6.47 5.41
N LYS A 39 -10.04 -7.67 5.96
CA LYS A 39 -11.27 -7.95 6.71
C LYS A 39 -11.34 -7.18 8.03
N SER A 40 -10.22 -7.02 8.74
CA SER A 40 -10.21 -6.33 10.03
C SER A 40 -10.48 -4.83 9.93
N ILE A 41 -10.27 -4.23 8.75
CA ILE A 41 -10.62 -2.84 8.46
C ILE A 41 -11.97 -2.70 7.74
N GLU A 42 -12.79 -3.76 7.74
CA GLU A 42 -14.14 -3.79 7.17
C GLU A 42 -14.19 -3.53 5.66
N VAL A 43 -13.15 -3.93 4.92
CA VAL A 43 -13.16 -3.91 3.45
C VAL A 43 -13.53 -5.31 2.94
N SER A 44 -14.44 -5.36 1.97
CA SER A 44 -14.85 -6.61 1.32
C SER A 44 -13.66 -7.28 0.62
N GLU A 45 -13.52 -8.59 0.80
CA GLU A 45 -12.52 -9.38 0.08
C GLU A 45 -12.74 -9.33 -1.44
N GLU A 46 -14.00 -9.30 -1.88
CA GLU A 46 -14.35 -9.19 -3.29
C GLU A 46 -13.95 -7.83 -3.85
N ASP A 47 -14.28 -6.74 -3.17
CA ASP A 47 -13.91 -5.39 -3.59
C ASP A 47 -12.39 -5.22 -3.62
N PHE A 48 -11.69 -5.79 -2.64
CA PHE A 48 -10.23 -5.82 -2.60
C PHE A 48 -9.62 -6.53 -3.81
N LYS A 49 -10.09 -7.75 -4.12
CA LYS A 49 -9.63 -8.51 -5.30
C LYS A 49 -9.98 -7.81 -6.61
N ASN A 50 -11.17 -7.21 -6.69
CA ASN A 50 -11.60 -6.41 -7.83
C ASN A 50 -10.73 -5.17 -8.02
N SER A 51 -10.39 -4.46 -6.93
CA SER A 51 -9.50 -3.31 -6.98
C SER A 51 -8.08 -3.70 -7.40
N LEU A 52 -7.53 -4.78 -6.85
CA LEU A 52 -6.21 -5.29 -7.23
C LEU A 52 -6.12 -5.63 -8.72
N SER A 53 -7.14 -6.30 -9.27
CA SER A 53 -7.15 -6.72 -10.67
C SER A 53 -7.42 -5.55 -11.62
N LYS A 54 -8.50 -4.78 -11.39
CA LYS A 54 -8.90 -3.67 -12.27
C LYS A 54 -7.91 -2.51 -12.27
N ASN A 55 -7.19 -2.31 -11.17
CA ASN A 55 -6.24 -1.20 -11.04
C ASN A 55 -4.77 -1.64 -11.12
N SER A 56 -4.48 -2.85 -11.62
CA SER A 56 -3.12 -3.41 -11.67
C SER A 56 -2.11 -2.43 -12.30
N ASP A 57 -2.41 -1.91 -13.49
CA ASP A 57 -1.52 -0.98 -14.20
C ASP A 57 -1.30 0.34 -13.44
N THR A 58 -2.36 0.89 -12.85
CA THR A 58 -2.28 2.13 -12.05
C THR A 58 -1.42 1.91 -10.81
N ILE A 59 -1.64 0.81 -10.09
CA ILE A 59 -0.86 0.43 -8.90
C ILE A 59 0.62 0.28 -9.26
N ASP A 60 0.91 -0.42 -10.36
CA ASP A 60 2.30 -0.68 -10.76
C ASP A 60 3.00 0.63 -11.18
N LYS A 61 2.31 1.53 -11.90
CA LYS A 61 2.82 2.87 -12.23
C LYS A 61 3.09 3.73 -10.99
N MET A 62 2.24 3.67 -9.96
CA MET A 62 2.45 4.40 -8.71
C MET A 62 3.69 3.90 -7.96
N ILE A 63 3.87 2.57 -7.90
CA ILE A 63 5.03 1.94 -7.27
C ILE A 63 6.32 2.30 -8.03
N GLU A 64 6.28 2.20 -9.36
CA GLU A 64 7.41 2.54 -10.21
C GLU A 64 7.79 4.02 -10.07
N SER A 65 6.81 4.92 -10.12
CA SER A 65 7.03 6.36 -9.94
C SER A 65 7.65 6.69 -8.58
N THR A 66 7.21 6.00 -7.52
CA THR A 66 7.77 6.17 -6.16
C THR A 66 9.23 5.69 -6.10
N ARG A 67 9.55 4.54 -6.70
CA ARG A 67 10.94 4.04 -6.78
C ARG A 67 11.83 4.96 -7.61
N ASN A 68 11.33 5.45 -8.73
CA ASN A 68 12.04 6.39 -9.58
C ASN A 68 12.32 7.72 -8.86
N LEU A 69 11.37 8.21 -8.08
CA LEU A 69 11.56 9.38 -7.23
C LEU A 69 12.64 9.12 -6.17
N ALA A 70 12.58 8.00 -5.46
CA ALA A 70 13.60 7.64 -4.46
C ALA A 70 15.01 7.57 -5.08
N ASN A 71 15.14 6.98 -6.27
CA ASN A 71 16.39 6.93 -7.01
C ASN A 71 16.90 8.33 -7.40
N LYS A 72 16.03 9.21 -7.91
CA LYS A 72 16.38 10.61 -8.25
C LYS A 72 16.87 11.41 -7.04
N LEU A 73 16.33 11.10 -5.86
CA LEU A 73 16.71 11.72 -4.59
C LEU A 73 17.89 10.99 -3.89
N ASN A 74 18.50 9.99 -4.54
CA ASN A 74 19.57 9.15 -4.00
C ASN A 74 19.22 8.49 -2.64
N ILE A 75 17.94 8.17 -2.43
CA ILE A 75 17.46 7.44 -1.26
C ILE A 75 17.65 5.93 -1.51
N ARG A 76 18.54 5.30 -0.75
CA ARG A 76 18.94 3.89 -0.94
C ARG A 76 18.26 2.88 0.00
N GLY A 77 17.46 3.35 0.95
CA GLY A 77 16.82 2.52 1.95
C GLY A 77 15.59 3.18 2.56
N THR A 78 14.81 2.40 3.29
CA THR A 78 13.61 2.84 4.01
C THR A 78 13.76 2.59 5.52
N PRO A 79 13.11 3.39 6.39
CA PRO A 79 12.27 4.55 6.06
C PRO A 79 13.10 5.81 5.69
N ALA A 80 12.50 6.69 4.89
CA ALA A 80 13.01 8.03 4.60
C ALA A 80 11.84 9.02 4.63
N LEU A 81 12.04 10.21 5.20
CA LEU A 81 11.06 11.27 5.31
C LEU A 81 11.66 12.58 4.77
N ILE A 82 10.97 13.24 3.86
CA ILE A 82 11.34 14.54 3.32
C ILE A 82 10.43 15.57 3.98
N ILE A 83 11.04 16.50 4.70
CA ILE A 83 10.40 17.70 5.22
C ILE A 83 10.98 18.84 4.39
N GLY A 84 10.14 19.79 3.95
CA GLY A 84 10.55 20.88 3.06
C GLY A 84 11.77 21.66 3.56
N ASP A 85 12.38 22.41 2.66
CA ASP A 85 13.48 23.33 2.96
C ASP A 85 12.99 24.77 3.23
N THR A 86 11.67 24.96 3.33
CA THR A 86 10.97 26.20 3.68
C THR A 86 9.73 25.94 4.52
#